data_AF-A0A7U9R0T8-F1
#
_entry.id   AF-A0A7U9R0T8-F1
#
_cell.length_a   1.000
_cell.length_b   1.000
_cell.length_c   1.000
_cell.angle_alpha   90.00
_cell.angle_beta   90.00
_cell.angle_gamma   90.00
#
_symmetry.space_group_name_H-M   'P 1'
#
loop_
_entity.id
_entity.type
_entity.pdbx_description
1 polymer ?
#
loop_
_entity_poly.entity_id
_entity_poly.type
_entity_poly.pdbx_seq_one_letter_code
_entity_poly.pdbx_strand_id
1 'polypeptide(L)'
;MRRIQKMAYALGGFVLGVLFTSAVWLWAESRPDYISAASAEKSEREINAMTSEEKTTASEDNGGQGEDPVPLPAADSWAAAAVYIGGDTVSFQGRRYRAKWWTQGEQPDSSDVWEDLGILEGEPTQPEGVDNRPVDASVPQDTELTDFINIMAYDGGDGERHSQYQFAVNCGTYWKETRGLPAHKIVLGVPFYARPSWEGYGTILESIPDACDKDHVAYNGMEVYYNGVSTITEKTLYAKENLGGIMIWELTQDSMDNDKSLLQAIGKAADLSEINPR
;
A
#
# COMPACT_ATOMS: atom_id res chain seq x y z
N MET A 1 74.91 -17.76 -7.98
CA MET A 1 74.29 -19.00 -7.46
C MET A 1 73.06 -18.61 -6.63
N ARG A 2 71.86 -19.11 -7.05
CA ARG A 2 70.57 -19.40 -6.33
C ARG A 2 69.96 -18.31 -5.40
N ARG A 3 68.76 -17.72 -5.66
CA ARG A 3 67.34 -18.24 -5.55
C ARG A 3 66.98 -18.63 -4.08
N ILE A 4 65.84 -18.36 -3.42
CA ILE A 4 64.46 -17.89 -3.72
C ILE A 4 63.67 -17.73 -2.38
N GLN A 5 62.80 -16.71 -2.29
CA GLN A 5 61.44 -16.59 -1.67
C GLN A 5 61.07 -16.80 -0.17
N LYS A 6 60.20 -15.86 0.25
CA LYS A 6 59.04 -15.90 1.20
C LYS A 6 59.32 -15.76 2.69
N MET A 7 59.06 -14.56 3.25
CA MET A 7 58.27 -14.33 4.48
C MET A 7 58.17 -12.83 4.81
N ALA A 8 57.07 -12.43 5.47
CA ALA A 8 56.74 -11.11 6.01
C ALA A 8 55.96 -10.11 5.12
N TYR A 9 54.80 -10.54 4.62
CA TYR A 9 53.61 -9.66 4.58
C TYR A 9 52.64 -10.12 5.67
N ALA A 10 52.90 -9.72 6.90
CA ALA A 10 52.01 -9.92 8.04
C ALA A 10 52.36 -8.87 9.07
N LEU A 11 51.67 -7.72 9.00
CA LEU A 11 51.52 -6.72 10.09
C LEU A 11 50.67 -5.51 9.66
N GLY A 12 50.34 -5.36 8.36
CA GLY A 12 49.44 -4.28 7.87
C GLY A 12 47.95 -4.64 7.73
N GLY A 13 47.59 -5.92 7.67
CA GLY A 13 46.21 -6.37 7.39
C GLY A 13 45.38 -6.75 8.62
N PHE A 14 45.99 -6.86 9.81
CA PHE A 14 45.32 -7.38 10.99
C PHE A 14 44.70 -6.28 11.89
N VAL A 15 45.04 -5.01 11.66
CA VAL A 15 44.46 -3.88 12.43
C VAL A 15 43.28 -3.23 11.70
N LEU A 16 43.19 -3.32 10.37
CA LEU A 16 42.03 -2.81 9.61
C LEU A 16 40.85 -3.80 9.55
N GLY A 17 41.11 -5.11 9.68
CA GLY A 17 40.06 -6.15 9.70
C GLY A 17 39.29 -6.22 11.02
N VAL A 18 39.97 -6.03 12.16
CA VAL A 18 39.36 -6.12 13.50
C VAL A 18 38.46 -4.92 13.82
N LEU A 19 38.69 -3.76 13.18
CA LEU A 19 37.85 -2.57 13.34
C LEU A 19 36.61 -2.58 12.43
N PHE A 20 36.63 -3.28 11.29
CA PHE A 20 35.46 -3.41 10.41
C PHE A 20 34.50 -4.52 10.83
N THR A 21 34.98 -5.62 11.43
CA THR A 21 34.10 -6.68 11.96
C THR A 21 33.40 -6.28 13.26
N SER A 22 33.98 -5.36 14.04
CA SER A 22 33.39 -4.89 15.30
C SER A 22 32.29 -3.84 15.11
N ALA A 23 32.30 -3.10 13.99
CA ALA A 23 31.25 -2.11 13.67
C ALA A 23 30.01 -2.75 13.01
N VAL A 24 30.19 -3.81 12.23
CA VAL A 24 29.08 -4.57 11.63
C VAL A 24 28.36 -5.44 12.67
N TRP A 25 29.08 -5.93 13.69
CA TRP A 25 28.50 -6.70 14.79
C TRP A 25 27.74 -5.83 15.81
N LEU A 26 28.19 -4.59 16.09
CA LEU A 26 27.43 -3.65 16.93
C LEU A 26 26.15 -3.09 16.25
N TRP A 27 26.10 -3.09 14.91
CA TRP A 27 24.95 -2.62 14.14
C TRP A 27 23.88 -3.71 13.92
N ALA A 28 24.28 -4.99 13.93
CA ALA A 28 23.37 -6.13 13.80
C ALA A 28 22.68 -6.54 15.13
N GLU A 29 23.25 -6.23 16.30
CA GLU A 29 22.78 -6.69 17.62
C GLU A 29 21.78 -5.73 18.32
N SER A 30 21.38 -4.62 17.69
CA SER A 30 20.48 -3.62 18.30
C SER A 30 19.00 -3.74 17.88
N ARG A 31 18.59 -4.88 17.30
CA ARG A 31 17.16 -5.18 17.07
C ARG A 31 16.81 -6.54 17.67
N PRO A 32 15.84 -6.60 18.60
CA PRO A 32 15.26 -7.88 19.00
C PRO A 32 14.30 -8.39 17.91
N ASP A 33 14.37 -9.71 17.71
CA ASP A 33 13.32 -10.62 17.22
C ASP A 33 13.28 -10.99 15.72
N TYR A 34 14.23 -11.86 15.33
CA TYR A 34 13.97 -12.99 14.43
C TYR A 34 14.74 -14.23 14.93
N ILE A 35 14.02 -15.16 15.56
CA ILE A 35 14.41 -16.54 15.91
C ILE A 35 13.60 -17.43 14.96
N SER A 36 14.04 -18.53 14.34
CA SER A 36 15.26 -19.34 14.38
C SER A 36 15.31 -20.13 13.07
N ALA A 37 16.51 -20.43 12.54
CA ALA A 37 16.70 -21.47 11.55
C ALA A 37 17.73 -22.51 12.04
N ALA A 38 17.30 -23.78 11.96
CA ALA A 38 18.07 -25.01 11.72
C ALA A 38 19.20 -25.42 12.70
N SER A 39 19.11 -26.63 13.27
CA SER A 39 19.54 -27.87 12.59
C SER A 39 19.60 -29.09 13.52
N ALA A 40 19.12 -30.23 12.97
CA ALA A 40 19.58 -31.62 13.10
C ALA A 40 19.68 -32.36 14.45
N GLU A 41 18.95 -33.49 14.54
CA GLU A 41 19.40 -34.88 14.87
C GLU A 41 18.12 -35.76 14.95
N LYS A 42 17.99 -37.05 14.58
CA LYS A 42 18.92 -38.17 14.34
C LYS A 42 18.14 -39.33 13.67
N SER A 43 18.87 -40.20 12.98
CA SER A 43 18.43 -41.35 12.17
C SER A 43 18.06 -42.62 12.97
N GLU A 44 17.16 -43.44 12.39
CA GLU A 44 17.31 -44.88 12.03
C GLU A 44 16.00 -45.69 12.17
N ARG A 45 15.54 -46.28 11.05
CA ARG A 45 15.34 -47.75 10.87
C ARG A 45 14.77 -48.05 9.47
N GLU A 46 15.58 -48.74 8.67
CA GLU A 46 15.16 -49.49 7.49
C GLU A 46 14.37 -50.75 7.88
N ILE A 47 13.59 -51.31 6.92
CA ILE A 47 13.70 -52.70 6.44
C ILE A 47 12.82 -52.86 5.18
N ASN A 48 13.52 -52.99 4.03
CA ASN A 48 13.33 -53.93 2.90
C ASN A 48 11.92 -54.29 2.38
N ALA A 49 11.65 -54.01 1.09
CA ALA A 49 12.06 -54.84 -0.07
C ALA A 49 11.00 -54.84 -1.21
N MET A 50 11.47 -54.40 -2.38
CA MET A 50 11.33 -55.04 -3.70
C MET A 50 9.95 -55.31 -4.35
N THR A 51 9.94 -55.09 -5.67
CA THR A 51 9.06 -55.63 -6.74
C THR A 51 7.63 -55.06 -6.80
N SER A 52 6.99 -54.79 -7.94
CA SER A 52 7.30 -54.89 -9.37
C SER A 52 6.05 -54.37 -10.14
N GLU A 53 6.26 -54.06 -11.42
CA GLU A 53 5.28 -54.14 -12.52
C GLU A 53 4.28 -52.99 -12.80
N GLU A 54 4.59 -52.37 -13.95
CA GLU A 54 3.73 -51.77 -14.96
C GLU A 54 2.47 -52.60 -15.27
N LYS A 55 1.31 -51.94 -15.42
CA LYS A 55 0.29 -52.39 -16.37
C LYS A 55 -0.58 -51.24 -16.89
N THR A 56 -0.37 -50.95 -18.16
CA THR A 56 -1.24 -50.22 -19.07
C THR A 56 -2.61 -50.90 -19.22
N THR A 57 -3.68 -50.11 -19.27
CA THR A 57 -4.86 -50.38 -20.10
C THR A 57 -5.51 -49.07 -20.50
N ALA A 58 -5.55 -48.82 -21.81
CA ALA A 58 -6.40 -47.84 -22.46
C ALA A 58 -7.71 -48.51 -22.92
N SER A 59 -8.82 -47.77 -22.88
CA SER A 59 -9.94 -47.91 -23.81
C SER A 59 -10.86 -46.68 -23.72
N GLU A 60 -10.87 -45.89 -24.81
CA GLU A 60 -12.00 -45.33 -25.61
C GLU A 60 -13.42 -45.45 -25.01
N ASP A 61 -14.43 -44.59 -25.25
CA ASP A 61 -14.68 -43.36 -26.03
C ASP A 61 -16.10 -42.87 -25.62
N ASN A 62 -16.34 -41.55 -25.79
CA ASN A 62 -17.54 -40.93 -26.38
C ASN A 62 -18.28 -39.84 -25.57
N GLY A 63 -18.01 -38.57 -25.94
CA GLY A 63 -19.01 -37.60 -26.42
C GLY A 63 -19.81 -36.74 -25.42
N GLY A 64 -19.58 -35.41 -25.46
CA GLY A 64 -20.57 -34.41 -25.02
C GLY A 64 -20.00 -33.05 -24.60
N GLN A 65 -20.05 -32.07 -25.51
CA GLN A 65 -19.51 -30.71 -25.39
C GLN A 65 -20.12 -29.83 -24.29
N GLY A 66 -19.27 -28.99 -23.70
CA GLY A 66 -19.60 -27.85 -22.86
C GLY A 66 -18.30 -27.20 -22.37
N GLU A 67 -17.51 -26.61 -23.26
CA GLU A 67 -16.29 -25.89 -22.89
C GLU A 67 -16.66 -24.54 -22.26
N ASP A 68 -16.86 -24.54 -20.95
CA ASP A 68 -16.56 -23.35 -20.14
C ASP A 68 -15.04 -23.13 -20.22
N PRO A 69 -14.55 -21.88 -20.41
CA PRO A 69 -13.12 -21.65 -20.42
C PRO A 69 -12.56 -22.01 -19.04
N VAL A 70 -11.72 -23.05 -19.00
CA VAL A 70 -10.93 -23.41 -17.83
C VAL A 70 -10.21 -22.14 -17.36
N PRO A 71 -10.37 -21.70 -16.11
CA PRO A 71 -9.65 -20.55 -15.59
C PRO A 71 -8.15 -20.81 -15.74
N LEU A 72 -7.45 -19.94 -16.48
CA LEU A 72 -6.00 -20.02 -16.62
C LEU A 72 -5.36 -19.93 -15.22
N PRO A 73 -4.36 -20.76 -14.89
CA PRO A 73 -3.67 -20.70 -13.60
C PRO A 73 -3.02 -19.32 -13.39
N ALA A 74 -2.81 -18.94 -12.12
CA ALA A 74 -2.15 -17.69 -11.76
C ALA A 74 -0.77 -17.60 -12.45
N ALA A 75 -0.56 -16.55 -13.24
CA ALA A 75 0.68 -16.34 -13.98
C ALA A 75 1.74 -15.77 -13.02
N ASP A 76 2.81 -16.51 -12.78
CA ASP A 76 3.94 -16.07 -11.95
C ASP A 76 4.57 -14.77 -12.51
N SER A 77 5.15 -13.94 -11.64
CA SER A 77 5.84 -12.72 -12.07
C SER A 77 7.02 -13.02 -12.99
N TRP A 78 7.15 -12.27 -14.08
CA TRP A 78 8.27 -12.41 -15.01
C TRP A 78 9.61 -12.15 -14.30
N ALA A 79 10.54 -13.10 -14.46
CA ALA A 79 11.95 -13.00 -14.07
C ALA A 79 12.88 -13.06 -15.29
N ALA A 80 13.83 -12.13 -15.36
CA ALA A 80 14.78 -12.00 -16.49
C ALA A 80 15.71 -13.22 -16.66
N ALA A 81 16.04 -13.92 -15.58
CA ALA A 81 16.93 -15.08 -15.63
C ALA A 81 16.21 -16.38 -15.99
N ALA A 82 14.88 -16.41 -15.92
CA ALA A 82 14.09 -17.60 -16.22
C ALA A 82 13.93 -17.79 -17.73
N VAL A 83 13.82 -19.06 -18.13
CA VAL A 83 13.55 -19.46 -19.51
C VAL A 83 12.05 -19.71 -19.62
N TYR A 84 11.42 -19.15 -20.65
CA TYR A 84 10.03 -19.39 -20.99
C TYR A 84 9.93 -20.01 -22.38
N ILE A 85 8.99 -20.92 -22.56
CA ILE A 85 8.67 -21.55 -23.85
C ILE A 85 7.34 -21.04 -24.38
N GLY A 86 7.09 -21.25 -25.67
CA GLY A 86 5.85 -20.81 -26.32
C GLY A 86 4.62 -21.35 -25.57
N GLY A 87 3.71 -20.44 -25.21
CA GLY A 87 2.51 -20.73 -24.43
C GLY A 87 2.60 -20.35 -22.94
N ASP A 88 3.80 -20.21 -22.38
CA ASP A 88 3.99 -19.83 -20.98
C ASP A 88 3.41 -18.44 -20.70
N THR A 89 2.74 -18.28 -19.57
CA THR A 89 2.14 -17.01 -19.16
C THR A 89 2.82 -16.43 -17.93
N VAL A 90 3.10 -15.12 -17.96
CA VAL A 90 3.71 -14.37 -16.86
C VAL A 90 2.93 -13.10 -16.55
N SER A 91 3.12 -12.55 -15.35
CA SER A 91 2.67 -11.21 -15.00
C SER A 91 3.82 -10.19 -15.03
N PHE A 92 3.58 -9.01 -15.60
CA PHE A 92 4.54 -7.89 -15.60
C PHE A 92 3.78 -6.56 -15.63
N GLN A 93 4.11 -5.65 -14.71
CA GLN A 93 3.47 -4.33 -14.56
C GLN A 93 1.92 -4.40 -14.61
N GLY A 94 1.33 -5.32 -13.83
CA GLY A 94 -0.12 -5.54 -13.75
C GLY A 94 -0.81 -5.96 -15.05
N ARG A 95 -0.07 -6.48 -16.03
CA ARG A 95 -0.59 -7.13 -17.24
C ARG A 95 -0.13 -8.57 -17.33
N ARG A 96 -0.92 -9.43 -17.98
CA ARG A 96 -0.59 -10.82 -18.27
C ARG A 96 -0.05 -10.92 -19.69
N TYR A 97 1.03 -11.67 -19.88
CA TYR A 97 1.65 -11.90 -21.17
C TYR A 97 1.82 -13.38 -21.44
N ARG A 98 1.75 -13.79 -22.71
CA ARG A 98 2.05 -15.15 -23.18
C ARG A 98 3.30 -15.15 -24.06
N ALA A 99 4.27 -15.98 -23.77
CA ALA A 99 5.43 -16.17 -24.63
C ALA A 99 4.98 -16.79 -25.97
N LYS A 100 5.34 -16.17 -27.10
CA LYS A 100 5.02 -16.71 -28.43
C LYS A 100 5.97 -17.85 -28.82
N TRP A 101 7.20 -17.82 -28.30
CA TRP A 101 8.25 -18.81 -28.51
C TRP A 101 9.27 -18.76 -27.37
N TRP A 102 10.33 -19.57 -27.46
CA TRP A 102 11.40 -19.65 -26.47
C TRP A 102 12.06 -18.28 -26.20
N THR A 103 12.25 -17.91 -24.94
CA THR A 103 12.78 -16.61 -24.53
C THR A 103 13.47 -16.66 -23.16
N GLN A 104 14.49 -15.84 -22.99
CA GLN A 104 15.19 -15.63 -21.72
C GLN A 104 15.72 -14.19 -21.66
N GLY A 105 15.17 -13.39 -20.75
CA GLY A 105 15.61 -12.02 -20.50
C GLY A 105 14.94 -10.96 -21.38
N GLU A 106 14.18 -11.34 -22.41
CA GLU A 106 13.34 -10.38 -23.16
C GLU A 106 12.13 -9.95 -22.33
N GLN A 107 12.00 -8.65 -22.10
CA GLN A 107 10.99 -8.05 -21.23
C GLN A 107 9.60 -8.03 -21.92
N PRO A 108 8.49 -8.30 -21.18
CA PRO A 108 7.16 -8.45 -21.80
C PRO A 108 6.55 -7.21 -22.48
N ASP A 109 6.84 -6.01 -22.00
CA ASP A 109 6.26 -4.75 -22.50
C ASP A 109 7.03 -4.11 -23.68
N SER A 110 8.19 -4.65 -24.04
CA SER A 110 9.14 -3.98 -24.94
C SER A 110 9.72 -4.90 -26.01
N SER A 111 9.20 -6.13 -26.13
CA SER A 111 9.63 -7.08 -27.15
C SER A 111 8.46 -7.79 -27.81
N ASP A 112 8.63 -8.13 -29.10
CA ASP A 112 7.60 -8.85 -29.88
C ASP A 112 7.42 -10.31 -29.48
N VAL A 113 8.27 -10.80 -28.56
CA VAL A 113 8.29 -12.18 -28.08
C VAL A 113 7.05 -12.50 -27.25
N TRP A 114 6.42 -11.48 -26.67
CA TRP A 114 5.27 -11.63 -25.79
C TRP A 114 3.98 -11.19 -26.48
N GLU A 115 2.91 -11.95 -26.26
CA GLU A 115 1.53 -11.61 -26.59
C GLU A 115 0.87 -11.04 -25.33
N ASP A 116 0.44 -9.79 -25.38
CA ASP A 116 -0.29 -9.15 -24.29
C ASP A 116 -1.71 -9.73 -24.20
N LEU A 117 -2.02 -10.32 -23.05
CA LEU A 117 -3.33 -10.92 -22.74
C LEU A 117 -4.22 -9.99 -21.92
N GLY A 118 -3.79 -8.75 -21.67
CA GLY A 118 -4.56 -7.72 -20.98
C GLY A 118 -4.21 -7.55 -19.51
N ILE A 119 -4.97 -6.68 -18.86
CA ILE A 119 -4.76 -6.27 -17.47
C ILE A 119 -5.06 -7.45 -16.54
N LEU A 120 -4.20 -7.66 -15.54
CA LEU A 120 -4.51 -8.50 -14.39
C LEU A 120 -5.46 -7.72 -13.48
N GLU A 121 -6.70 -8.22 -13.35
CA GLU A 121 -7.64 -7.65 -12.38
C GLU A 121 -7.00 -7.63 -10.98
N GLY A 122 -6.93 -6.44 -10.38
CA GLY A 122 -6.47 -6.24 -9.00
C GLY A 122 -5.11 -5.55 -8.84
N GLU A 123 -4.32 -5.33 -9.89
CA GLU A 123 -3.03 -4.62 -9.78
C GLU A 123 -3.05 -3.25 -10.48
N PRO A 124 -2.63 -2.16 -9.83
CA PRO A 124 -2.61 -0.83 -10.44
C PRO A 124 -1.52 -0.73 -11.51
N THR A 125 -1.91 -0.38 -12.74
CA THR A 125 -0.97 -0.10 -13.85
C THR A 125 -1.04 1.36 -14.25
N GLN A 126 0.11 2.02 -14.34
CA GLN A 126 0.21 3.38 -14.89
C GLN A 126 -0.05 3.34 -16.41
N PRO A 127 -0.99 4.16 -16.94
CA PRO A 127 -1.28 4.17 -18.38
C PRO A 127 -0.06 4.59 -19.20
N GLU A 128 0.09 3.99 -20.37
CA GLU A 128 1.18 4.30 -21.31
C GLU A 128 1.09 5.78 -21.77
N GLY A 129 2.22 6.50 -21.68
CA GLY A 129 2.29 7.93 -22.00
C GLY A 129 1.94 8.89 -20.85
N VAL A 130 1.67 8.37 -19.64
CA VAL A 130 1.52 9.18 -18.43
C VAL A 130 2.81 9.10 -17.63
N ASP A 131 3.61 10.18 -17.60
CA ASP A 131 4.76 10.27 -16.69
C ASP A 131 4.29 10.67 -15.29
N ASN A 132 4.85 10.05 -14.23
CA ASN A 132 4.75 10.59 -12.87
C ASN A 132 5.59 11.87 -12.79
N ARG A 133 5.01 12.99 -13.24
CA ARG A 133 5.62 14.31 -13.07
C ARG A 133 5.38 14.77 -11.64
N PRO A 134 6.44 14.93 -10.81
CA PRO A 134 6.28 15.56 -9.52
C PRO A 134 5.64 16.93 -9.72
N VAL A 135 4.46 17.14 -9.14
CA VAL A 135 3.80 18.44 -9.18
C VAL A 135 4.63 19.39 -8.34
N ASP A 136 5.16 20.45 -8.97
CA ASP A 136 5.78 21.54 -8.22
C ASP A 136 4.69 22.25 -7.42
N ALA A 137 4.58 21.89 -6.15
CA ALA A 137 3.59 22.48 -5.26
C ALA A 137 3.81 23.98 -5.02
N SER A 138 4.88 24.63 -5.51
CA SER A 138 5.08 26.08 -5.38
C SER A 138 4.30 26.91 -6.41
N VAL A 139 3.88 26.30 -7.53
CA VAL A 139 3.08 26.95 -8.58
C VAL A 139 1.96 26.00 -9.00
N PRO A 140 0.66 26.37 -8.97
CA PRO A 140 -0.38 25.52 -9.53
C PRO A 140 -0.10 25.30 -11.01
N GLN A 141 0.36 24.11 -11.38
CA GLN A 141 0.50 23.69 -12.78
C GLN A 141 -0.78 22.97 -13.19
N ASP A 142 -1.21 23.15 -14.43
CA ASP A 142 -2.29 22.37 -15.06
C ASP A 142 -3.63 22.35 -14.29
N THR A 143 -4.05 23.48 -13.69
CA THR A 143 -5.36 23.62 -13.04
C THR A 143 -6.54 23.47 -14.02
N GLU A 144 -6.28 23.63 -15.33
CA GLU A 144 -7.24 23.35 -16.39
C GLU A 144 -7.52 21.85 -16.55
N LEU A 145 -6.48 20.99 -16.46
CA LEU A 145 -6.59 19.53 -16.60
C LEU A 145 -6.97 18.81 -15.30
N THR A 146 -6.78 19.47 -14.17
CA THR A 146 -7.12 18.89 -12.86
C THR A 146 -8.63 18.94 -12.65
N ASP A 147 -9.30 17.80 -12.51
CA ASP A 147 -10.74 17.76 -12.19
C ASP A 147 -11.00 18.31 -10.78
N PHE A 148 -10.29 17.79 -9.79
CA PHE A 148 -10.30 18.26 -8.40
C PHE A 148 -9.02 17.87 -7.66
N ILE A 149 -8.78 18.51 -6.53
CA ILE A 149 -7.70 18.16 -5.59
C ILE A 149 -8.28 17.71 -4.25
N ASN A 150 -7.62 16.72 -3.63
CA ASN A 150 -7.91 16.31 -2.27
C ASN A 150 -6.91 16.99 -1.32
N ILE A 151 -7.37 17.95 -0.53
CA ILE A 151 -6.56 18.63 0.48
C ILE A 151 -6.43 17.71 1.70
N MET A 152 -5.22 17.29 2.04
CA MET A 152 -4.97 16.56 3.29
C MET A 152 -4.93 17.53 4.48
N ALA A 153 -6.08 18.03 4.93
CA ALA A 153 -6.21 19.01 6.02
C ALA A 153 -6.10 18.34 7.41
N TYR A 154 -5.10 17.50 7.57
CA TYR A 154 -4.73 16.77 8.77
C TYR A 154 -3.20 16.63 8.83
N ASP A 155 -2.66 16.01 9.89
CA ASP A 155 -1.22 15.91 10.15
C ASP A 155 -0.52 17.29 10.27
N GLY A 156 -1.23 18.31 10.77
CA GLY A 156 -0.66 19.64 11.06
C GLY A 156 0.37 19.66 12.21
N GLY A 157 0.61 18.50 12.82
CA GLY A 157 1.49 18.25 13.95
C GLY A 157 0.89 17.17 14.86
N ASP A 158 1.61 16.81 15.91
CA ASP A 158 1.02 16.07 17.02
C ASP A 158 0.16 17.00 17.88
N GLY A 159 -0.74 16.41 18.65
CA GLY A 159 -1.58 17.16 19.57
C GLY A 159 -2.77 17.83 18.88
N GLU A 160 -3.23 18.92 19.49
CA GLU A 160 -4.39 19.68 19.02
C GLU A 160 -4.30 20.12 17.56
N ARG A 161 -3.08 20.38 17.08
CA ARG A 161 -2.82 20.85 15.71
C ARG A 161 -3.03 19.80 14.62
N HIS A 162 -3.28 18.54 14.98
CA HIS A 162 -3.50 17.45 14.03
C HIS A 162 -4.50 17.84 12.94
N SER A 163 -5.72 18.22 13.33
CA SER A 163 -6.77 18.58 12.37
C SER A 163 -7.90 19.43 12.99
N GLN A 164 -7.57 20.60 13.54
CA GLN A 164 -8.61 21.53 14.05
C GLN A 164 -9.50 22.04 12.91
N TYR A 165 -10.73 22.48 13.25
CA TYR A 165 -11.62 23.15 12.30
C TYR A 165 -10.94 24.33 11.59
N GLN A 166 -10.28 25.22 12.34
CA GLN A 166 -9.61 26.39 11.75
C GLN A 166 -8.45 26.01 10.82
N PHE A 167 -7.76 24.90 11.09
CA PHE A 167 -6.72 24.39 10.19
C PHE A 167 -7.33 23.99 8.84
N ALA A 168 -8.47 23.30 8.86
CA ALA A 168 -9.20 22.93 7.64
C ALA A 168 -9.69 24.15 6.84
N VAL A 169 -10.23 25.17 7.52
CA VAL A 169 -10.60 26.45 6.88
C VAL A 169 -9.39 27.11 6.23
N ASN A 170 -8.26 27.17 6.94
CA ASN A 170 -7.03 27.78 6.41
C ASN A 170 -6.53 27.04 5.16
N CYS A 171 -6.56 25.70 5.16
CA CYS A 171 -6.17 24.91 4.01
C CYS A 171 -7.09 25.14 2.81
N GLY A 172 -8.42 25.12 3.01
CA GLY A 172 -9.39 25.41 1.95
C GLY A 172 -9.21 26.81 1.36
N THR A 173 -9.09 27.82 2.23
CA THR A 173 -8.85 29.22 1.84
C THR A 173 -7.53 29.40 1.10
N TYR A 174 -6.45 28.72 1.52
CA TYR A 174 -5.17 28.77 0.82
C TYR A 174 -5.31 28.33 -0.64
N TRP A 175 -5.94 27.18 -0.88
CA TRP A 175 -6.12 26.67 -2.24
C TRP A 175 -7.08 27.52 -3.08
N LYS A 176 -8.16 28.02 -2.48
CA LYS A 176 -9.15 28.86 -3.16
C LYS A 176 -8.60 30.25 -3.50
N GLU A 177 -8.03 30.95 -2.51
CA GLU A 177 -7.72 32.38 -2.60
C GLU A 177 -6.25 32.65 -2.89
N THR A 178 -5.32 31.86 -2.33
CA THR A 178 -3.88 32.05 -2.56
C THR A 178 -3.42 31.34 -3.84
N ARG A 179 -3.94 30.14 -4.08
CA ARG A 179 -3.59 29.32 -5.26
C ARG A 179 -4.56 29.49 -6.43
N GLY A 180 -5.69 30.15 -6.21
CA GLY A 180 -6.63 30.53 -7.26
C GLY A 180 -7.40 29.36 -7.87
N LEU A 181 -7.52 28.22 -7.19
CA LEU A 181 -8.35 27.12 -7.69
C LEU A 181 -9.84 27.46 -7.53
N PRO A 182 -10.68 27.16 -8.54
CA PRO A 182 -12.12 27.25 -8.38
C PRO A 182 -12.60 26.38 -7.21
N ALA A 183 -13.50 26.93 -6.37
CA ALA A 183 -13.99 26.26 -5.16
C ALA A 183 -14.49 24.83 -5.41
N HIS A 184 -15.23 24.60 -6.50
CA HIS A 184 -15.78 23.29 -6.86
C HIS A 184 -14.72 22.22 -7.20
N LYS A 185 -13.47 22.61 -7.42
CA LYS A 185 -12.34 21.70 -7.65
C LYS A 185 -11.57 21.36 -6.36
N ILE A 186 -12.02 21.86 -5.20
CA ILE A 186 -11.32 21.71 -3.93
C ILE A 186 -12.10 20.76 -3.04
N VAL A 187 -11.53 19.60 -2.72
CA VAL A 187 -12.14 18.59 -1.84
C VAL A 187 -11.38 18.57 -0.53
N LEU A 188 -12.06 18.82 0.58
CA LEU A 188 -11.46 18.95 1.91
C LEU A 188 -11.31 17.58 2.58
N GLY A 189 -10.08 17.18 2.85
CA GLY A 189 -9.76 15.93 3.54
C GLY A 189 -9.98 16.01 5.06
N VAL A 190 -10.58 14.97 5.62
CA VAL A 190 -10.80 14.80 7.07
C VAL A 190 -10.20 13.48 7.56
N PRO A 191 -9.58 13.44 8.75
CA PRO A 191 -8.98 12.23 9.29
C PRO A 191 -9.98 11.42 10.12
N PHE A 192 -9.99 10.10 9.94
CA PHE A 192 -10.70 9.14 10.79
C PHE A 192 -9.76 8.49 11.81
N TYR A 193 -8.64 9.12 12.12
CA TYR A 193 -7.64 8.63 13.07
C TYR A 193 -7.08 9.75 13.92
N ALA A 194 -6.44 9.36 15.02
CA ALA A 194 -5.86 10.25 16.00
C ALA A 194 -4.35 10.42 15.85
N ARG A 195 -3.84 11.53 16.36
CA ARG A 195 -2.42 11.75 16.63
C ARG A 195 -2.20 12.01 18.13
N PRO A 196 -1.04 11.63 18.70
CA PRO A 196 0.09 10.99 18.04
C PRO A 196 0.01 9.45 18.02
N SER A 197 -1.10 8.85 18.49
CA SER A 197 -1.24 7.39 18.59
C SER A 197 -1.37 6.67 17.25
N TRP A 198 -1.81 7.36 16.19
CA TRP A 198 -2.21 6.77 14.90
C TRP A 198 -3.41 5.81 14.98
N GLU A 199 -4.10 5.80 16.11
CA GLU A 199 -5.25 4.93 16.35
C GLU A 199 -6.47 5.39 15.54
N GLY A 200 -7.22 4.42 15.01
CA GLY A 200 -8.48 4.70 14.32
C GLY A 200 -9.57 5.24 15.27
N TYR A 201 -10.43 6.10 14.76
CA TYR A 201 -11.56 6.67 15.51
C TYR A 201 -12.46 5.59 16.09
N GLY A 202 -12.82 4.59 15.28
CA GLY A 202 -13.62 3.44 15.70
C GLY A 202 -13.00 2.69 16.88
N THR A 203 -11.69 2.40 16.81
CA THR A 203 -10.96 1.71 17.89
C THR A 203 -10.94 2.51 19.19
N ILE A 204 -10.79 3.84 19.11
CA ILE A 204 -10.85 4.72 20.30
C ILE A 204 -12.24 4.60 20.95
N LEU A 205 -13.31 4.56 20.15
CA LEU A 205 -14.68 4.44 20.66
C LEU A 205 -15.01 3.07 21.26
N GLU A 206 -14.36 1.99 20.82
CA GLU A 206 -14.50 0.67 21.46
C GLU A 206 -14.03 0.72 22.92
N SER A 207 -12.98 1.49 23.20
CA SER A 207 -12.45 1.68 24.56
C SER A 207 -13.16 2.79 25.34
N ILE A 208 -13.60 3.85 24.65
CA ILE A 208 -14.20 5.04 25.26
C ILE A 208 -15.49 5.42 24.47
N PRO A 209 -16.60 4.71 24.70
CA PRO A 209 -17.81 4.86 23.87
C PRO A 209 -18.43 6.27 23.84
N ASP A 210 -18.20 7.07 24.88
CA ASP A 210 -18.73 8.45 25.03
C ASP A 210 -17.77 9.52 24.46
N ALA A 211 -16.76 9.10 23.70
CA ALA A 211 -15.78 10.00 23.10
C ALA A 211 -16.15 10.47 21.68
N CYS A 212 -17.31 10.06 21.16
CA CYS A 212 -17.70 10.31 19.77
C CYS A 212 -17.82 11.78 19.39
N ASP A 213 -18.22 12.63 20.34
CA ASP A 213 -18.36 14.09 20.15
C ASP A 213 -17.15 14.90 20.65
N LYS A 214 -16.05 14.24 21.01
CA LYS A 214 -14.82 14.90 21.46
C LYS A 214 -13.79 14.91 20.36
N ASP A 215 -12.86 15.86 20.45
CA ASP A 215 -11.68 15.94 19.56
C ASP A 215 -10.39 15.51 20.26
N HIS A 216 -10.45 15.18 21.56
CA HIS A 216 -9.33 14.63 22.29
C HIS A 216 -9.80 13.79 23.48
N VAL A 217 -9.02 12.78 23.83
CA VAL A 217 -9.20 11.96 25.05
C VAL A 217 -7.87 11.40 25.54
N ALA A 218 -7.82 11.03 26.82
CA ALA A 218 -6.79 10.14 27.36
C ALA A 218 -7.06 8.70 26.90
N TYR A 219 -6.17 8.12 26.10
CA TYR A 219 -6.24 6.76 25.57
C TYR A 219 -4.89 6.06 25.74
N ASN A 220 -4.87 4.85 26.30
CA ASN A 220 -3.65 4.08 26.58
C ASN A 220 -2.53 4.86 27.30
N GLY A 221 -2.92 5.74 28.23
CA GLY A 221 -1.99 6.55 29.02
C GLY A 221 -1.41 7.76 28.29
N MET A 222 -1.98 8.15 27.15
CA MET A 222 -1.56 9.28 26.32
C MET A 222 -2.76 10.13 25.90
N GLU A 223 -2.56 11.45 25.75
CA GLU A 223 -3.56 12.31 25.11
C GLU A 223 -3.52 12.12 23.59
N VAL A 224 -4.66 11.71 23.02
CA VAL A 224 -4.84 11.52 21.58
C VAL A 224 -5.85 12.53 21.06
N TYR A 225 -5.60 13.04 19.85
CA TYR A 225 -6.34 14.14 19.24
C TYR A 225 -6.83 13.69 17.86
N TYR A 226 -8.13 13.84 17.61
CA TYR A 226 -8.84 13.39 16.42
C TYR A 226 -10.00 14.37 16.13
N ASN A 227 -10.92 14.01 15.24
CA ASN A 227 -12.16 14.76 15.05
C ASN A 227 -13.37 13.91 15.43
N GLY A 228 -14.17 14.41 16.35
CA GLY A 228 -15.47 13.85 16.69
C GLY A 228 -16.55 14.22 15.67
N VAL A 229 -17.75 13.67 15.88
CA VAL A 229 -18.92 13.86 15.03
C VAL A 229 -19.24 15.34 14.83
N SER A 230 -19.21 16.15 15.89
CA SER A 230 -19.47 17.60 15.81
C SER A 230 -18.49 18.31 14.87
N THR A 231 -17.19 18.09 15.03
CA THR A 231 -16.16 18.75 14.22
C THR A 231 -16.19 18.28 12.76
N ILE A 232 -16.44 16.99 12.51
CA ILE A 232 -16.64 16.47 11.15
C ILE A 232 -17.89 17.08 10.49
N THR A 233 -18.97 17.25 11.24
CA THR A 233 -20.19 17.91 10.78
C THR A 233 -19.91 19.35 10.38
N GLU A 234 -19.23 20.13 11.24
CA GLU A 234 -18.87 21.53 10.97
C GLU A 234 -17.96 21.66 9.74
N LYS A 235 -16.95 20.81 9.59
CA LYS A 235 -16.09 20.79 8.41
C LYS A 235 -16.86 20.45 7.13
N THR A 236 -17.82 19.54 7.22
CA THR A 236 -18.68 19.16 6.09
C THR A 236 -19.57 20.31 5.66
N LEU A 237 -20.19 21.01 6.61
CA LEU A 237 -20.98 22.21 6.33
C LEU A 237 -20.13 23.32 5.70
N TYR A 238 -18.94 23.57 6.25
CA TYR A 238 -17.99 24.52 5.66
C TYR A 238 -17.64 24.15 4.21
N ALA A 239 -17.29 22.89 3.95
CA ALA A 239 -16.94 22.42 2.62
C ALA A 239 -18.13 22.51 1.65
N LYS A 240 -19.35 22.19 2.10
CA LYS A 240 -20.58 22.33 1.32
C LYS A 240 -20.87 23.79 0.94
N GLU A 241 -20.61 24.73 1.85
CA GLU A 241 -20.84 26.16 1.60
C GLU A 241 -19.73 26.82 0.77
N ASN A 242 -18.49 26.32 0.84
CA ASN A 242 -17.32 27.07 0.38
C ASN A 242 -16.42 26.34 -0.63
N LEU A 243 -16.53 25.02 -0.75
CA LEU A 243 -15.62 24.14 -1.50
C LEU A 243 -16.41 23.12 -2.34
N GLY A 244 -15.74 22.11 -2.90
CA GLY A 244 -16.30 21.11 -3.81
C GLY A 244 -16.71 19.79 -3.14
N GLY A 245 -16.31 19.53 -1.91
CA GLY A 245 -16.70 18.32 -1.19
C GLY A 245 -15.78 17.92 -0.04
N ILE A 246 -15.95 16.68 0.43
CA ILE A 246 -15.16 16.05 1.50
C ILE A 246 -14.44 14.81 0.98
N MET A 247 -13.20 14.62 1.41
CA MET A 247 -12.40 13.39 1.24
C MET A 247 -12.11 12.82 2.63
N ILE A 248 -12.01 11.49 2.74
CA ILE A 248 -11.82 10.79 4.02
C ILE A 248 -10.50 10.04 4.00
N TRP A 249 -9.72 10.16 5.08
CA TRP A 249 -8.56 9.31 5.35
C TRP A 249 -8.65 8.66 6.74
N GLU A 250 -8.91 7.37 6.87
CA GLU A 250 -9.46 6.49 5.83
C GLU A 250 -10.68 5.71 6.35
N LEU A 251 -11.44 5.10 5.44
CA LEU A 251 -12.78 4.57 5.73
C LEU A 251 -12.80 3.44 6.77
N THR A 252 -11.78 2.57 6.80
CA THR A 252 -11.76 1.42 7.73
C THR A 252 -11.52 1.80 9.18
N GLN A 253 -11.14 3.06 9.44
CA GLN A 253 -10.96 3.61 10.78
C GLN A 253 -12.24 4.20 11.39
N ASP A 254 -13.38 4.18 10.69
CA ASP A 254 -14.65 4.68 11.23
C ASP A 254 -15.24 3.76 12.31
N SER A 255 -16.24 4.26 13.03
CA SER A 255 -17.04 3.45 13.95
C SER A 255 -17.99 2.51 13.20
N MET A 256 -18.10 1.27 13.67
CA MET A 256 -19.13 0.32 13.21
C MET A 256 -20.52 0.64 13.78
N ASP A 257 -20.62 1.54 14.75
CA ASP A 257 -21.87 2.07 15.27
C ASP A 257 -22.34 3.24 14.38
N ASN A 258 -23.43 3.05 13.64
CA ASN A 258 -23.96 4.03 12.69
C ASN A 258 -24.32 5.38 13.35
N ASP A 259 -24.66 5.38 14.64
CA ASP A 259 -25.00 6.62 15.35
C ASP A 259 -23.74 7.43 15.72
N LYS A 260 -22.56 6.80 15.66
CA LYS A 260 -21.26 7.40 15.96
C LYS A 260 -20.36 7.52 14.74
N SER A 261 -20.75 6.95 13.60
CA SER A 261 -19.96 6.97 12.37
C SER A 261 -19.75 8.40 11.86
N LEU A 262 -18.49 8.72 11.56
CA LEU A 262 -18.09 9.97 10.94
C LEU A 262 -18.56 10.02 9.48
N LEU A 263 -18.57 8.90 8.76
CA LEU A 263 -19.13 8.81 7.41
C LEU A 263 -20.63 9.13 7.41
N GLN A 264 -21.38 8.63 8.38
CA GLN A 264 -22.81 8.95 8.54
C GLN A 264 -23.01 10.43 8.88
N ALA A 265 -22.15 11.02 9.71
CA ALA A 265 -22.18 12.44 10.01
C ALA A 265 -21.97 13.30 8.75
N ILE A 266 -20.99 12.94 7.91
CA ILE A 266 -20.75 13.59 6.61
C ILE A 266 -21.99 13.48 5.72
N GLY A 267 -22.56 12.27 5.60
CA GLY A 267 -23.76 12.03 4.78
C GLY A 267 -24.95 12.89 5.20
N LYS A 268 -25.25 12.93 6.51
CA LYS A 268 -26.33 13.75 7.08
C LYS A 268 -26.11 15.25 6.84
N ALA A 269 -24.90 15.75 7.04
CA ALA A 269 -24.58 17.16 6.82
C ALA A 269 -24.59 17.56 5.33
N ALA A 270 -24.20 16.63 4.45
CA ALA A 270 -24.20 16.83 3.00
C ALA A 270 -25.64 16.85 2.43
N ASP A 271 -26.57 16.09 3.00
CA ASP A 271 -27.95 16.02 2.52
C ASP A 271 -28.67 17.39 2.61
N LEU A 272 -29.51 17.67 1.61
CA LEU A 272 -30.25 18.92 1.44
C LEU A 272 -31.62 18.88 2.13
N SER A 273 -32.12 17.72 2.56
CA SER A 273 -33.47 17.59 3.13
C SER A 273 -33.60 17.97 4.59
N GLU A 274 -32.52 18.02 5.38
CA GLU A 274 -32.62 18.21 6.84
C GLU A 274 -32.30 19.62 7.34
N ILE A 275 -31.68 20.49 6.53
CA ILE A 275 -31.23 21.82 6.99
C ILE A 275 -32.30 22.91 6.78
N ASN A 276 -33.49 22.59 6.25
CA ASN A 276 -34.54 23.61 6.20
C ASN A 276 -35.98 23.13 6.43
N PRO A 277 -36.42 23.08 7.70
CA PRO A 277 -37.77 23.43 8.07
C PRO A 277 -37.75 24.79 8.80
N ARG A 278 -37.57 25.91 8.08
CA ARG A 278 -38.17 27.22 8.40
C ARG A 278 -37.94 28.29 7.33
#